data_AF-A0A7S3BLK4-F1
#
_entry.id   AF-A0A7S3BLK4-F1
#
_cell.length_a   1.000
_cell.length_b   1.000
_cell.length_c   1.000
_cell.angle_alpha   90.00
_cell.angle_beta   90.00
_cell.angle_gamma   90.00
#
_symmetry.space_group_name_H-M   'P 1'
#
loop_
_entity.id
_entity.type
_entity.pdbx_description
1 polymer ?
#
loop_
_entity_poly.entity_id
_entity_poly.type
_entity_poly.pdbx_seq_one_letter_code
_entity_poly.pdbx_strand_id
1 'polypeptide(L)'
;GHAGGLADGSTAAVVQETIALTDPATGRTIPCVVRRRFDGDDGLPYALLLPVDTPIEVLADDPVTDEMTDLNDGELDTIMPEVSERLAARRLYVQNTAYCLTVRGAVRYTDEDVVSLDLGEDGDETAAEGVELLSFELDGVLYTIFTPVEA
;
A
#
# COMPACT_ATOMS: atom_id res chain seq x y z
N GLY A 1 29.34 -52.16 -0.58
CA GLY A 1 28.05 -51.48 -0.80
C GLY A 1 27.56 -50.92 0.50
N HIS A 2 27.47 -49.60 0.61
CA HIS A 2 26.67 -48.91 1.62
C HIS A 2 25.91 -47.85 0.84
N ALA A 3 24.60 -48.06 0.75
CA ALA A 3 23.68 -47.23 -0.01
C ALA A 3 23.56 -45.85 0.64
N GLY A 4 23.66 -44.81 -0.19
CA GLY A 4 23.36 -43.45 0.20
C GLY A 4 21.87 -43.29 0.49
N GLY A 5 21.56 -42.64 1.62
CA GLY A 5 20.26 -42.06 1.86
C GLY A 5 20.24 -40.64 1.29
N LEU A 6 19.44 -40.44 0.24
CA LEU A 6 19.06 -39.13 -0.25
C LEU A 6 18.14 -38.49 0.81
N ALA A 7 18.52 -37.31 1.30
CA ALA A 7 17.63 -36.49 2.13
C ALA A 7 16.58 -35.84 1.21
N ASP A 8 15.32 -36.17 1.45
CA ASP A 8 14.16 -35.56 0.79
C ASP A 8 14.01 -34.12 1.30
N GLY A 9 14.45 -33.16 0.49
CA GLY A 9 14.23 -31.73 0.70
C GLY A 9 12.83 -31.34 0.23
N SER A 10 11.79 -31.75 0.97
CA SER A 10 10.43 -31.25 0.73
C SER A 10 10.28 -29.86 1.36
N THR A 11 10.46 -28.81 0.56
CA THR A 11 10.07 -27.45 0.93
C THR A 11 8.54 -27.39 1.02
N ALA A 12 7.99 -27.58 2.22
CA ALA A 12 6.56 -27.35 2.44
C ALA A 12 6.25 -25.87 2.14
N ALA A 13 5.32 -25.62 1.24
CA ALA A 13 4.83 -24.27 0.99
C ALA A 13 4.23 -23.73 2.29
N VAL A 14 4.73 -22.57 2.76
CA VAL A 14 4.12 -21.85 3.87
C VAL A 14 2.81 -21.27 3.34
N VAL A 15 1.70 -21.92 3.66
CA VAL A 15 0.37 -21.40 3.31
C VAL A 15 0.04 -20.32 4.33
N GLN A 16 0.07 -19.06 3.91
CA GLN A 16 -0.35 -17.95 4.76
C GLN A 16 -1.89 -17.88 4.76
N GLU A 17 -2.49 -17.73 5.94
CA GLU A 17 -3.92 -17.53 6.07
C GLU A 17 -4.30 -16.16 5.47
N THR A 18 -5.31 -16.14 4.61
CA THR A 18 -5.82 -14.91 4.00
C THR A 18 -7.30 -14.71 4.29
N ILE A 19 -7.71 -13.47 4.53
CA ILE A 19 -9.09 -13.04 4.69
C ILE A 19 -9.38 -11.88 3.73
N ALA A 20 -10.61 -11.78 3.21
CA ALA A 20 -11.05 -10.60 2.46
C ALA A 20 -11.88 -9.71 3.38
N LEU A 21 -11.46 -8.44 3.53
CA LEU A 21 -12.30 -7.42 4.13
C LEU A 21 -13.16 -6.78 3.04
N THR A 22 -14.42 -6.50 3.36
CA THR A 22 -15.36 -5.84 2.46
C THR A 22 -15.81 -4.55 3.09
N ASP A 23 -15.65 -3.44 2.37
CA ASP A 23 -16.26 -2.18 2.79
C ASP A 23 -17.77 -2.25 2.48
N PRO A 24 -18.66 -2.18 3.50
CA PRO A 24 -20.10 -2.27 3.29
C PRO A 24 -20.69 -1.09 2.52
N ALA A 25 -20.02 0.07 2.50
CA ALA A 25 -20.51 1.26 1.79
C ALA A 25 -20.31 1.15 0.28
N THR A 26 -19.13 0.70 -0.15
CA THR A 26 -18.76 0.61 -1.57
C THR A 26 -18.90 -0.79 -2.16
N GLY A 27 -18.94 -1.84 -1.32
CA GLY A 27 -18.88 -3.24 -1.74
C GLY A 27 -17.50 -3.67 -2.26
N ARG A 28 -16.49 -2.80 -2.23
CA ARG A 28 -15.12 -3.13 -2.59
C ARG A 28 -14.55 -4.14 -1.59
N THR A 29 -13.55 -4.89 -2.01
CA THR A 29 -12.87 -5.88 -1.16
C THR A 29 -11.38 -5.68 -1.18
N ILE A 30 -10.71 -5.98 -0.06
CA ILE A 30 -9.26 -6.04 0.05
C ILE A 30 -8.84 -7.39 0.63
N PRO A 31 -8.07 -8.21 -0.11
CA PRO A 31 -7.50 -9.43 0.42
C PRO A 31 -6.32 -9.09 1.33
N CYS A 32 -6.30 -9.66 2.52
CA CYS A 32 -5.27 -9.46 3.52
C CYS A 32 -4.72 -10.79 4.03
N VAL A 33 -3.43 -10.83 4.33
CA VAL A 33 -2.78 -11.89 5.10
C VAL A 33 -3.06 -11.66 6.59
N VAL A 34 -3.46 -12.73 7.29
CA VAL A 34 -3.60 -12.70 8.75
C VAL A 34 -2.21 -12.86 9.37
N ARG A 35 -1.67 -11.78 9.95
CA ARG A 35 -0.35 -11.78 10.59
C ARG A 35 -0.38 -12.36 11.99
N ARG A 36 -1.41 -11.99 12.75
CA ARG A 36 -1.58 -12.41 14.14
C ARG A 36 -3.04 -12.35 14.52
N ARG A 37 -3.50 -13.30 15.34
CA ARG A 37 -4.78 -13.23 16.05
C ARG A 37 -4.51 -12.98 17.53
N PHE A 38 -5.36 -12.21 18.18
CA PHE A 38 -5.25 -11.89 19.61
C PHE A 38 -6.63 -11.54 20.16
N ASP A 39 -6.82 -11.75 21.47
CA ASP A 39 -8.03 -11.33 22.17
C ASP A 39 -7.81 -9.93 22.74
N GLY A 40 -8.80 -9.05 22.58
CA GLY A 40 -8.80 -7.73 23.20
C GLY A 40 -9.13 -7.82 24.68
N ASP A 41 -8.91 -6.71 25.40
CA ASP A 41 -9.27 -6.60 26.82
C ASP A 41 -10.80 -6.69 27.05
N ASP A 42 -11.59 -6.47 25.99
CA ASP A 42 -13.04 -6.67 25.91
C ASP A 42 -13.44 -8.14 25.73
N GLY A 43 -12.47 -9.05 25.57
CA GLY A 43 -12.67 -10.47 25.29
C GLY A 43 -13.11 -10.77 23.86
N LEU A 44 -13.06 -9.79 22.95
CA LEU A 44 -13.38 -9.99 21.54
C LEU A 44 -12.14 -10.44 20.75
N PRO A 45 -12.30 -11.30 19.73
CA PRO A 45 -11.19 -11.71 18.88
C PRO A 45 -10.84 -10.63 17.87
N TYR A 46 -9.55 -10.29 17.78
CA TYR A 46 -8.98 -9.36 16.82
C TYR A 46 -7.92 -10.06 15.96
N ALA A 47 -7.62 -9.46 14.81
CA ALA A 47 -6.54 -9.88 13.95
C ALA A 47 -5.76 -8.68 13.40
N LEU A 48 -4.44 -8.81 13.36
CA LEU A 48 -3.57 -7.92 12.61
C LEU A 48 -3.51 -8.41 11.17
N LEU A 49 -3.87 -7.54 10.24
CA LEU A 49 -4.01 -7.85 8.82
C LEU A 49 -3.03 -7.00 8.02
N LEU A 50 -2.44 -7.59 6.98
CA LEU A 50 -1.67 -6.86 5.99
C LEU A 50 -2.29 -7.09 4.61
N PRO A 51 -2.54 -6.03 3.82
CA PRO A 51 -2.94 -6.18 2.43
C PRO A 51 -2.00 -7.12 1.66
N VAL A 52 -2.57 -7.95 0.78
CA VAL A 52 -1.79 -8.87 -0.07
C VAL A 52 -1.00 -8.11 -1.13
N ASP A 53 -1.60 -7.07 -1.70
CA ASP A 53 -0.96 -6.14 -2.64
C ASP A 53 -0.46 -4.91 -1.85
N THR A 54 0.61 -4.24 -2.31
CA THR A 54 1.28 -3.15 -1.56
C THR A 54 0.38 -1.93 -1.43
N PRO A 55 0.10 -1.40 -0.21
CA PRO A 55 -0.64 -0.17 -0.03
C PRO A 55 0.05 1.03 -0.68
N ILE A 56 -0.72 1.94 -1.27
CA ILE A 56 -0.22 3.20 -1.80
C ILE A 56 -1.14 4.36 -1.44
N GLU A 57 -0.57 5.55 -1.48
CA GLU A 57 -1.27 6.82 -1.34
C GLU A 57 -0.93 7.73 -2.53
N VAL A 58 -1.85 8.66 -2.83
CA VAL A 58 -1.70 9.62 -3.91
C VAL A 58 -1.94 11.00 -3.34
N LEU A 59 -0.91 11.84 -3.41
CA LEU A 59 -0.93 13.21 -2.94
C LEU A 59 -0.85 14.15 -4.13
N ALA A 60 -1.45 15.33 -3.99
CA ALA A 60 -1.28 16.45 -4.91
C ALA A 60 -0.53 17.59 -4.24
N ASP A 61 0.32 18.28 -4.99
CA ASP A 61 0.86 19.56 -4.55
C ASP A 61 -0.23 20.64 -4.52
N ASP A 62 -0.17 21.51 -3.53
CA ASP A 62 -0.92 22.76 -3.53
C ASP A 62 -0.13 23.82 -4.33
N PRO A 63 -0.70 24.37 -5.41
CA PRO A 63 0.02 25.31 -6.29
C PRO A 63 0.31 26.68 -5.64
N VAL A 64 -0.18 26.93 -4.43
CA VAL A 64 0.01 28.17 -3.67
C VAL A 64 0.98 27.95 -2.50
N THR A 65 0.88 26.83 -1.79
CA THR A 65 1.69 26.56 -0.59
C THR A 65 2.87 25.63 -0.84
N ASP A 66 2.95 24.93 -1.99
CA ASP A 66 3.88 23.83 -2.28
C ASP A 66 3.77 22.66 -1.26
N GLU A 67 2.68 22.58 -0.49
CA GLU A 67 2.42 21.50 0.46
C GLU A 67 1.76 20.31 -0.25
N MET A 68 2.01 19.09 0.24
CA MET A 68 1.35 17.90 -0.30
C MET A 68 0.05 17.64 0.45
N THR A 69 -1.03 17.40 -0.28
CA THR A 69 -2.37 17.20 0.29
C THR A 69 -3.02 15.92 -0.21
N ASP A 70 -3.86 15.34 0.65
CA ASP A 70 -4.66 14.17 0.31
C ASP A 70 -5.76 14.50 -0.71
N LEU A 71 -6.07 13.51 -1.54
CA LEU A 71 -7.17 13.59 -2.51
C LEU A 71 -8.46 13.01 -1.92
N ASN A 72 -9.58 13.70 -2.13
CA ASN A 72 -10.87 13.10 -1.86
C ASN A 72 -11.26 12.07 -2.96
N ASP A 73 -12.27 11.23 -2.68
CA ASP A 73 -12.70 10.18 -3.60
C ASP A 73 -13.02 10.68 -5.03
N GLY A 74 -13.61 11.87 -5.17
CA GLY A 74 -13.98 12.43 -6.47
C GLY A 74 -12.79 12.96 -7.27
N GLU A 75 -11.82 13.56 -6.60
CA GLU A 75 -10.54 13.96 -7.20
C GLU A 75 -9.76 12.73 -7.65
N LEU A 76 -9.67 11.73 -6.76
CA LEU A 76 -8.98 10.49 -7.02
C LEU A 76 -9.60 9.74 -8.23
N ASP A 77 -10.93 9.65 -8.29
CA ASP A 77 -11.65 9.02 -9.41
C ASP A 77 -11.35 9.74 -10.75
N THR A 78 -11.13 11.06 -10.73
CA THR A 78 -10.84 11.86 -11.92
C THR A 78 -9.46 11.54 -12.49
N ILE A 79 -8.44 11.38 -11.63
CA ILE A 79 -7.06 11.13 -12.04
C ILE A 79 -6.72 9.63 -12.19
N MET A 80 -7.58 8.74 -11.69
CA MET A 80 -7.32 7.29 -11.66
C MET A 80 -6.92 6.69 -13.02
N PRO A 81 -7.49 7.11 -14.17
CA PRO A 81 -7.03 6.61 -15.48
C PRO A 81 -5.55 6.91 -15.73
N GLU A 82 -5.09 8.12 -15.43
CA GLU A 82 -3.71 8.56 -15.61
C GLU A 82 -2.77 7.84 -14.64
N VAL A 83 -3.18 7.74 -13.37
CA VAL A 83 -2.48 6.96 -12.33
C VAL A 83 -2.28 5.51 -12.79
N SER A 84 -3.35 4.88 -13.30
CA SER A 84 -3.33 3.49 -13.76
C SER A 84 -2.39 3.29 -14.95
N GLU A 85 -2.44 4.18 -15.94
CA GLU A 85 -1.57 4.11 -17.12
C GLU A 85 -0.08 4.22 -16.73
N ARG A 86 0.26 5.21 -15.90
CA ARG A 86 1.65 5.50 -15.56
C ARG A 86 2.27 4.45 -14.63
N LEU A 87 1.49 3.89 -13.71
CA LEU A 87 1.92 2.75 -12.90
C LEU A 87 2.07 1.49 -13.76
N ALA A 88 1.18 1.25 -14.71
CA ALA A 88 1.26 0.09 -15.60
C ALA A 88 2.53 0.13 -16.47
N ALA A 89 3.01 1.31 -16.87
CA ALA A 89 4.30 1.48 -17.55
C ALA A 89 5.49 0.99 -16.70
N ARG A 90 5.36 0.98 -15.37
CA ARG A 90 6.31 0.42 -14.40
C ARG A 90 5.99 -1.02 -13.98
N ARG A 91 5.00 -1.66 -14.62
CA ARG A 91 4.48 -3.00 -14.28
C ARG A 91 3.87 -3.07 -12.88
N LEU A 92 3.33 -1.94 -12.42
CA LEU A 92 2.53 -1.83 -11.20
C LEU A 92 1.06 -1.62 -11.61
N TYR A 93 0.15 -2.37 -11.01
CA TYR A 93 -1.28 -2.29 -11.35
C TYR A 93 -2.07 -1.83 -10.13
N VAL A 94 -2.48 -0.56 -10.14
CA VAL A 94 -3.31 0.02 -9.08
C VAL A 94 -4.66 -0.70 -8.99
N GLN A 95 -5.13 -0.88 -7.76
CA GLN A 95 -6.42 -1.45 -7.40
C GLN A 95 -7.09 -0.51 -6.42
N ASN A 96 -8.32 -0.09 -6.75
CA ASN A 96 -9.18 0.62 -5.82
C ASN A 96 -9.91 -0.40 -4.94
N THR A 97 -9.30 -0.75 -3.80
CA THR A 97 -9.77 -1.81 -2.89
C THR A 97 -10.60 -1.23 -1.74
N ALA A 98 -11.06 -2.08 -0.82
CA ALA A 98 -11.66 -1.57 0.42
C ALA A 98 -10.59 -0.88 1.27
N TYR A 99 -10.96 0.25 1.87
CA TYR A 99 -10.18 1.04 2.83
C TYR A 99 -8.92 1.75 2.32
N CYS A 100 -8.21 1.23 1.31
CA CYS A 100 -7.07 1.91 0.70
C CYS A 100 -6.87 1.51 -0.77
N LEU A 101 -6.00 2.25 -1.47
CA LEU A 101 -5.44 1.83 -2.75
C LEU A 101 -4.31 0.84 -2.53
N THR A 102 -4.20 -0.12 -3.43
CA THR A 102 -3.07 -1.06 -3.46
C THR A 102 -2.49 -1.15 -4.87
N VAL A 103 -1.21 -1.51 -4.98
CA VAL A 103 -0.57 -1.84 -6.26
C VAL A 103 -0.16 -3.30 -6.28
N ARG A 104 -0.60 -4.00 -7.33
CA ARG A 104 -0.06 -5.31 -7.65
C ARG A 104 1.20 -5.16 -8.48
N GLY A 105 2.29 -5.74 -8.00
CA GLY A 105 3.57 -5.76 -8.68
C GLY A 105 4.72 -5.86 -7.68
N ALA A 106 5.94 -5.94 -8.19
CA ALA A 106 7.12 -5.98 -7.33
C ALA A 106 7.55 -4.56 -6.96
N VAL A 107 6.99 -4.01 -5.88
CA VAL A 107 7.54 -2.81 -5.23
C VAL A 107 8.82 -3.23 -4.51
N ARG A 108 9.94 -2.57 -4.82
CA ARG A 108 11.25 -2.83 -4.22
C ARG A 108 11.89 -1.51 -3.86
N TYR A 109 12.36 -1.42 -2.64
CA TYR A 109 13.06 -0.26 -2.11
C TYR A 109 14.05 -0.72 -1.03
N THR A 110 14.95 0.19 -0.68
CA THR A 110 15.91 0.08 0.41
C THR A 110 15.66 1.22 1.39
N ASP A 111 16.27 1.15 2.57
CA ASP A 111 16.13 2.21 3.58
C ASP A 111 16.67 3.57 3.08
N GLU A 112 17.56 3.57 2.08
CA GLU A 112 18.08 4.79 1.44
C GLU A 112 17.05 5.46 0.51
N ASP A 113 16.01 4.72 0.09
CA ASP A 113 14.93 5.23 -0.77
C ASP A 113 13.77 5.83 0.05
N VAL A 114 13.79 5.70 1.38
CA VAL A 114 12.74 6.22 2.27
C VAL A 114 12.90 7.73 2.44
N VAL A 115 11.82 8.45 2.19
CA VAL A 115 11.74 9.91 2.30
C VAL A 115 10.63 10.31 3.27
N SER A 116 10.83 11.43 3.95
CA SER A 116 9.78 12.08 4.73
C SER A 116 8.99 13.03 3.83
N LEU A 117 7.66 12.87 3.85
CA LEU A 117 6.71 13.69 3.10
C LEU A 117 6.11 14.72 4.04
N ASP A 118 6.22 16.00 3.66
CA ASP A 118 5.64 17.11 4.42
C ASP A 118 4.18 17.29 4.01
N LEU A 119 3.26 16.96 4.93
CA LEU A 119 1.81 16.99 4.69
C LEU A 119 1.14 18.28 5.18
N GLY A 120 1.91 19.29 5.63
CA GLY A 120 1.38 20.62 5.91
C GLY A 120 0.47 20.75 7.14
N GLU A 121 0.42 19.76 8.06
CA GLU A 121 -0.44 19.83 9.24
C GLU A 121 0.23 20.57 10.43
N ASP A 122 -0.46 21.60 10.94
CA ASP A 122 -0.07 22.43 12.08
C ASP A 122 0.07 21.58 13.38
N GLY A 123 1.27 21.07 13.63
CA GLY A 123 1.76 20.76 14.98
C GLY A 123 1.78 19.29 15.40
N ASP A 124 3.00 18.78 15.58
CA ASP A 124 3.38 17.56 16.33
C ASP A 124 3.01 16.20 15.72
N GLU A 125 2.56 16.15 14.47
CA GLU A 125 2.43 14.88 13.73
C GLU A 125 3.68 14.65 12.86
N THR A 126 4.30 13.48 13.05
CA THR A 126 5.47 13.02 12.30
C THR A 126 5.15 12.98 10.81
N ALA A 127 5.95 13.68 10.01
CA ALA A 127 5.95 13.59 8.55
C ALA A 127 5.76 12.13 8.07
N ALA A 128 4.91 11.91 7.07
CA ALA A 128 4.68 10.56 6.57
C ALA A 128 5.96 10.02 5.94
N GLU A 129 6.45 8.87 6.40
CA GLU A 129 7.61 8.21 5.82
C GLU A 129 7.17 7.22 4.75
N GLY A 130 7.78 7.32 3.58
CA GLY A 130 7.32 6.59 2.41
C GLY A 130 8.42 6.40 1.38
N VAL A 131 8.11 5.58 0.37
CA VAL A 131 8.92 5.50 -0.84
C VAL A 131 8.10 5.96 -2.03
N GLU A 132 8.58 6.99 -2.71
CA GLU A 132 8.00 7.46 -3.97
C GLU A 132 8.09 6.35 -5.03
N LEU A 133 6.94 5.98 -5.59
CA LEU A 133 6.86 5.03 -6.70
C LEU A 133 6.86 5.75 -8.06
N LEU A 134 6.23 6.93 -8.09
CA LEU A 134 6.00 7.72 -9.29
C LEU A 134 5.53 9.13 -8.92
N SER A 135 6.10 10.15 -9.56
CA SER A 135 5.56 11.50 -9.58
C SER A 135 5.30 12.00 -11.01
N PHE A 136 4.20 12.72 -11.22
CA PHE A 136 3.82 13.23 -12.54
C PHE A 136 2.95 14.48 -12.46
N GLU A 137 3.11 15.37 -13.44
CA GLU A 137 2.25 16.55 -13.61
C GLU A 137 1.03 16.21 -14.49
N LEU A 138 -0.15 16.68 -14.08
CA LEU A 138 -1.39 16.65 -14.85
C LEU A 138 -2.16 17.96 -14.59
N ASP A 139 -2.55 18.65 -15.66
CA ASP A 139 -3.29 19.92 -15.61
C ASP A 139 -2.66 21.01 -14.71
N GLY A 140 -1.33 20.99 -14.57
CA GLY A 140 -0.57 21.96 -13.77
C GLY A 140 -0.48 21.62 -12.29
N VAL A 141 -0.87 20.41 -11.89
CA VAL A 141 -0.74 19.86 -10.53
C VAL A 141 0.25 18.69 -10.58
N LEU A 142 1.23 18.67 -9.68
CA LEU A 142 2.15 17.56 -9.45
C LEU A 142 1.52 16.55 -8.50
N TYR A 143 1.31 15.34 -9.00
CA TYR A 143 0.86 14.20 -8.22
C TYR A 143 2.04 13.32 -7.83
N THR A 144 2.08 12.91 -6.57
CA THR A 144 3.08 11.99 -6.01
C THR A 144 2.39 10.74 -5.51
N ILE A 145 2.81 9.58 -6.01
CA ILE A 145 2.36 8.26 -5.57
C ILE A 145 3.46 7.63 -4.74
N PHE A 146 3.15 7.25 -3.51
CA PHE A 146 4.11 6.60 -2.62
C PHE A 146 3.52 5.37 -1.94
N THR A 147 4.38 4.46 -1.52
CA THR A 147 4.03 3.42 -0.56
C THR A 147 4.42 3.92 0.83
N PRO A 148 3.48 3.98 1.79
CA PRO A 148 3.83 4.22 3.18
C PRO A 148 4.78 3.12 3.67
N VAL A 149 5.77 3.49 4.48
CA VAL A 149 6.64 2.54 5.18
C VAL A 149 6.20 2.49 6.64
N GLU A 150 5.90 1.29 7.15
CA GLU A 150 5.64 1.14 8.59
C GLU A 150 6.91 1.53 9.36
N ALA A 151 6.82 2.56 10.21
CA ALA A 151 7.80 2.87 11.24
C ALA A 151 7.73 1.86 12.41
#